data_AF-D6V5C5-F1
#
_entry.id   AF-D6V5C5-F1
#
_cell.length_a   1.000
_cell.length_b   1.000
_cell.length_c   1.000
_cell.angle_alpha   90.00
_cell.angle_beta   90.00
_cell.angle_gamma   90.00
#
_symmetry.space_group_name_H-M   'P 1'
#
loop_
_entity.id
_entity.type
_entity.pdbx_description
1 polymer ?
#
loop_
_entity_poly.entity_id
_entity_poly.type
_entity_poly.pdbx_seq_one_letter_code
_entity_poly.pdbx_strand_id
1 'polypeptide(L)'
;MKRLSNALRIADIEYVLDAPASVTGSASWVAHGVHCERHRHQYAGVDHAFTFDVVHLKYRHGRNLWHAAIITESWRFPQISNQPRTTKSIKLLQGRSSDILDWIRQARAAKLETASKS
;
A
#
# COMPACT_ATOMS: atom_id res chain seq x y z
N MET A 1 14.58 -18.03 -11.59
CA MET A 1 13.51 -17.01 -11.50
C MET A 1 13.44 -16.47 -10.08
N LYS A 2 13.98 -15.28 -9.81
CA LYS A 2 13.94 -14.67 -8.48
C LYS A 2 12.48 -14.29 -8.17
N ARG A 3 11.79 -15.10 -7.34
CA ARG A 3 10.56 -14.68 -6.66
C ARG A 3 10.91 -13.51 -5.75
N LEU A 4 10.87 -12.29 -6.27
CA LEU A 4 10.93 -11.07 -5.47
C LEU A 4 9.82 -11.16 -4.42
N SER A 5 10.16 -11.14 -3.14
CA SER A 5 9.18 -11.29 -2.07
C SER A 5 8.24 -10.07 -2.09
N ASN A 6 6.93 -10.32 -2.13
CA ASN A 6 5.91 -9.27 -2.11
C ASN A 6 6.11 -8.31 -0.93
N ALA A 7 6.68 -8.78 0.18
CA ALA A 7 6.92 -7.99 1.39
C ALA A 7 7.87 -6.79 1.16
N LEU A 8 9.02 -6.98 0.50
CA LEU A 8 9.97 -5.89 0.24
C LEU A 8 9.36 -4.82 -0.67
N ARG A 9 8.64 -5.24 -1.71
CA ARG A 9 7.97 -4.32 -2.63
C ARG A 9 6.87 -3.52 -1.95
N ILE A 10 6.10 -4.12 -1.05
CA ILE A 10 5.05 -3.40 -0.33
C ILE A 10 5.68 -2.36 0.62
N ALA A 11 6.73 -2.71 1.35
CA ALA A 11 7.43 -1.77 2.23
C ALA A 11 7.99 -0.56 1.44
N ASP A 12 8.62 -0.81 0.28
CA ASP A 12 9.12 0.26 -0.59
C ASP A 12 7.99 1.16 -1.09
N ILE A 13 6.84 0.58 -1.48
CA ILE A 13 5.68 1.36 -1.90
C ILE A 13 5.16 2.20 -0.74
N GLU A 14 4.91 1.61 0.42
CA GLU A 14 4.41 2.34 1.59
C GLU A 14 5.34 3.47 2.02
N TYR A 15 6.66 3.26 1.91
CA TYR A 15 7.64 4.30 2.16
C TYR A 15 7.44 5.51 1.23
N VAL A 16 7.14 5.32 -0.06
CA VAL A 16 6.94 6.43 -1.00
C VAL A 16 5.51 6.98 -1.01
N LEU A 17 4.53 6.29 -0.43
CA LEU A 17 3.14 6.73 -0.49
C LEU A 17 2.82 7.93 0.40
N ASP A 18 3.60 8.20 1.45
CA ASP A 18 3.31 9.28 2.42
C ASP A 18 1.83 9.28 2.86
N ALA A 19 1.31 8.08 3.11
CA ALA A 19 -0.11 7.88 3.33
C ALA A 19 -0.59 8.75 4.52
N PRO A 20 -1.72 9.47 4.37
CA PRO A 20 -2.26 10.29 5.44
C PRO A 20 -2.51 9.42 6.68
N ALA A 21 -2.35 10.04 7.85
CA ALA A 21 -2.56 9.39 9.13
C ALA A 21 -3.95 8.71 9.14
N SER A 22 -3.98 7.51 9.73
CA SER A 22 -5.14 6.60 9.77
C SER A 22 -6.48 7.32 10.00
N VAL A 23 -7.21 7.62 8.93
CA VAL A 23 -8.61 8.07 9.00
C VAL A 23 -9.52 6.86 8.79
N THR A 24 -10.51 6.68 9.65
CA THR A 24 -11.59 5.71 9.40
C THR A 24 -12.40 6.18 8.19
N GLY A 25 -12.67 5.28 7.23
CA GLY A 25 -13.38 5.62 5.99
C GLY A 25 -12.48 5.64 4.77
N SER A 26 -12.75 6.57 3.85
CA SER A 26 -12.01 6.72 2.59
C SER A 26 -11.12 7.96 2.61
N ALA A 27 -9.88 7.84 2.15
CA ALA A 27 -8.97 8.97 1.95
C ALA A 27 -8.33 8.91 0.56
N SER A 28 -8.23 10.06 -0.13
CA SER A 28 -7.58 10.17 -1.43
C SER A 28 -6.45 11.20 -1.38
N TRP A 29 -5.32 10.88 -1.99
CA TRP A 29 -4.17 11.79 -2.09
C TRP A 29 -3.35 11.49 -3.35
N VAL A 30 -2.34 12.31 -3.62
CA VAL A 30 -1.39 12.08 -4.71
C VAL A 30 0.01 11.92 -4.13
N ALA A 31 0.69 10.84 -4.51
CA ALA A 31 2.06 10.55 -4.12
C ALA A 31 2.91 10.30 -5.36
N HIS A 32 3.93 11.14 -5.59
CA HIS A 32 4.83 11.04 -6.75
C HIS A 32 4.09 10.84 -8.10
N GLY A 33 3.03 11.63 -8.33
CA GLY A 33 2.22 11.57 -9.55
C GLY A 33 1.24 10.40 -9.64
N VAL A 34 1.14 9.55 -8.60
CA VAL A 34 0.18 8.45 -8.50
C VAL A 34 -1.01 8.89 -7.66
N HIS A 35 -2.21 8.72 -8.21
CA HIS A 35 -3.44 8.92 -7.46
C HIS A 35 -3.66 7.73 -6.52
N CYS A 36 -3.72 8.02 -5.24
CA CYS A 36 -3.84 7.05 -4.16
C CYS A 36 -5.22 7.17 -3.52
N GLU A 37 -5.84 6.04 -3.23
CA GLU A 37 -7.17 5.98 -2.63
C GLU A 37 -7.21 4.83 -1.63
N ARG A 38 -7.39 5.15 -0.34
CA ARG A 38 -7.41 4.20 0.76
C ARG A 38 -8.83 3.98 1.24
N HIS A 39 -9.21 2.72 1.37
CA HIS A 39 -10.48 2.26 1.89
C HIS A 39 -10.20 1.42 3.12
N ARG A 40 -10.64 1.89 4.28
CA ARG A 40 -10.47 1.16 5.54
C ARG A 40 -11.81 0.68 6.08
N HIS A 41 -11.92 -0.63 6.24
CA HIS A 41 -13.04 -1.31 6.87
C HIS A 41 -12.57 -1.93 8.19
N GLN A 42 -13.40 -1.81 9.23
CA GLN A 42 -13.09 -2.38 10.53
C GLN A 42 -14.31 -3.03 11.13
N TYR A 43 -14.07 -4.09 11.89
CA TYR A 43 -15.05 -4.77 12.71
C TYR A 43 -14.46 -5.01 14.09
N ALA A 44 -15.25 -4.72 15.12
CA ALA A 44 -14.85 -4.88 16.52
C ALA A 44 -15.93 -5.67 17.26
N GLY A 45 -15.78 -6.99 17.30
CA GLY A 45 -16.64 -7.91 18.06
C GLY A 45 -15.97 -8.39 19.35
N VAL A 46 -16.74 -9.10 20.16
CA VAL A 46 -16.27 -9.66 21.44
C VAL A 46 -15.23 -10.76 21.23
N ASP A 47 -15.48 -11.68 20.30
CA ASP A 47 -14.60 -12.84 20.08
C ASP A 47 -13.48 -12.57 19.08
N HIS A 48 -13.66 -11.58 18.20
CA HIS A 48 -12.67 -11.19 17.22
C HIS A 48 -12.88 -9.76 16.74
N ALA A 49 -11.78 -9.14 16.32
CA ALA A 49 -11.77 -7.87 15.63
C ALA A 49 -10.89 -7.97 14.39
N PHE A 50 -11.24 -7.25 13.33
CA PHE A 50 -10.41 -7.17 12.14
C PHE A 50 -10.38 -5.77 11.53
N THR A 51 -9.34 -5.50 10.78
CA THR A 51 -9.21 -4.33 9.91
C THR A 51 -8.78 -4.79 8.52
N PHE A 52 -9.52 -4.36 7.51
CA PHE A 52 -9.14 -4.43 6.11
C PHE A 52 -8.78 -3.04 5.62
N ASP A 53 -7.60 -2.91 5.05
CA ASP A 53 -7.08 -1.67 4.50
C ASP A 53 -6.67 -1.90 3.05
N VAL A 54 -7.38 -1.25 2.12
CA VAL A 54 -7.13 -1.37 0.68
C VAL A 54 -6.65 -0.02 0.17
N VAL A 55 -5.42 0.04 -0.29
CA VAL A 55 -4.85 1.22 -0.94
C VAL A 55 -4.77 0.97 -2.44
N HIS A 56 -5.62 1.65 -3.20
CA HIS A 56 -5.54 1.70 -4.65
C HIS A 56 -4.49 2.72 -5.10
N LEU A 57 -3.69 2.32 -6.07
CA LEU A 57 -2.64 3.11 -6.69
C LEU A 57 -2.92 3.18 -8.18
N LYS A 58 -3.28 4.36 -8.67
CA LYS A 58 -3.68 4.59 -10.06
C LYS A 58 -2.71 5.59 -10.68
N TYR A 59 -1.99 5.16 -11.71
CA TYR A 59 -1.11 6.02 -12.49
C TYR A 59 -1.55 6.07 -13.93
N ARG A 60 -1.64 7.28 -14.48
CA ARG A 60 -1.95 7.49 -15.90
C ARG A 60 -1.08 8.62 -16.43
N HIS A 61 -0.19 8.29 -17.37
CA HIS A 61 0.59 9.26 -18.10
C HIS A 61 0.76 8.84 -19.57
N GLY A 62 0.11 9.58 -20.47
CA GLY A 62 0.06 9.22 -21.89
C GLY A 62 -0.52 7.81 -22.09
N ARG A 63 0.28 6.92 -22.69
CA ARG A 63 -0.07 5.50 -22.92
C ARG A 63 0.27 4.58 -21.74
N ASN A 64 1.02 5.07 -20.76
CA ASN A 64 1.37 4.28 -19.58
C ASN A 64 0.23 4.39 -18.56
N LEU A 65 -0.45 3.28 -18.35
CA LEU A 65 -1.55 3.14 -17.41
C LEU A 65 -1.32 1.89 -16.59
N TRP A 66 -1.28 2.04 -15.26
CA TRP A 66 -1.29 0.92 -14.34
C TRP A 66 -2.15 1.21 -13.12
N HIS A 67 -2.73 0.14 -12.59
CA HIS A 67 -3.55 0.15 -11.39
C HIS A 67 -3.16 -1.03 -10.52
N ALA A 68 -2.81 -0.76 -9.27
CA ALA A 68 -2.58 -1.78 -8.26
C ALA A 68 -3.40 -1.51 -7.00
N ALA A 69 -3.55 -2.55 -6.18
CA ALA A 69 -4.10 -2.46 -4.85
C ALA A 69 -3.16 -3.14 -3.85
N ILE A 70 -2.82 -2.44 -2.78
CA ILE A 70 -2.21 -3.04 -1.59
C ILE A 70 -3.33 -3.37 -0.64
N ILE A 71 -3.41 -4.63 -0.23
CA ILE A 71 -4.41 -5.14 0.69
C ILE A 71 -3.69 -5.54 1.97
N THR A 72 -4.01 -4.87 3.06
CA THR A 72 -3.56 -5.20 4.41
C THR A 72 -4.74 -5.71 5.21
N GLU A 73 -4.58 -6.87 5.82
CA GLU A 73 -5.60 -7.53 6.61
C GLU A 73 -5.00 -7.83 7.99
N SER A 74 -5.61 -7.30 9.03
CA SER A 74 -5.16 -7.46 10.41
C SER A 74 -6.27 -8.08 11.24
N TRP A 75 -5.99 -9.23 11.84
CA TRP A 75 -6.89 -9.94 12.74
C TRP A 75 -6.41 -9.87 14.18
N ARG A 76 -7.36 -9.76 15.10
CA ARG A 76 -7.15 -9.85 16.55
C ARG A 76 -8.20 -10.78 17.14
N PHE A 77 -7.76 -11.69 17.98
CA PHE A 77 -8.61 -12.59 18.75
C PHE A 77 -8.23 -12.42 20.22
N PRO A 78 -9.09 -11.80 21.06
CA PRO A 78 -8.74 -11.47 22.45
C PRO A 78 -8.31 -12.67 23.29
N GLN A 79 -8.81 -13.87 22.96
CA GLN A 79 -8.49 -15.10 23.68
C GLN A 79 -7.18 -15.77 23.22
N ILE A 80 -6.51 -15.25 22.18
CA ILE A 80 -5.28 -15.82 21.63
C ILE A 80 -4.12 -14.85 21.85
N SER A 81 -3.23 -15.18 22.78
CA SER A 81 -2.12 -14.29 23.22
C SER A 81 -1.08 -13.97 22.14
N ASN A 82 -0.98 -14.78 21.09
CA ASN A 82 0.03 -14.62 20.02
C ASN A 82 -0.47 -13.88 18.78
N GLN A 83 -1.44 -12.96 18.92
CA GLN A 83 -1.99 -12.18 17.80
C GLN A 83 -1.98 -10.67 18.09
N PRO A 84 -1.57 -9.86 17.10
CA PRO A 84 -2.30 -9.74 15.83
C PRO A 84 -1.66 -10.52 14.67
N ARG A 85 -2.48 -11.24 13.88
CA ARG A 85 -2.05 -11.75 12.57
C ARG A 85 -2.25 -10.65 11.54
N THR A 86 -1.16 -10.17 10.93
CA THR A 86 -1.24 -9.22 9.82
C THR A 86 -0.75 -9.88 8.53
N THR A 87 -1.59 -9.88 7.52
CA THR A 87 -1.29 -10.31 6.16
C THR A 87 -1.28 -9.10 5.24
N LYS A 88 -0.39 -9.13 4.24
CA LYS A 88 -0.20 -8.03 3.32
C LYS A 88 0.06 -8.55 1.93
N SER A 89 -0.64 -8.01 0.95
CA SER A 89 -0.49 -8.42 -0.44
C SER A 89 -0.61 -7.24 -1.38
N ILE A 90 -0.03 -7.39 -2.57
CA ILE A 90 -0.22 -6.46 -3.67
C ILE A 90 -0.86 -7.20 -4.83
N LYS A 91 -1.85 -6.58 -5.46
CA LYS A 91 -2.54 -7.07 -6.63
C LYS A 91 -2.38 -6.06 -7.76
N LEU A 92 -1.89 -6.52 -8.90
CA LEU A 92 -1.92 -5.77 -10.15
C LEU A 92 -3.30 -5.95 -10.78
N LEU A 93 -4.05 -4.86 -10.88
CA LEU A 93 -5.40 -4.84 -11.46
C LEU A 93 -5.34 -4.49 -12.96
N GLN A 94 -4.38 -3.65 -13.36
CA GLN A 94 -4.15 -3.25 -14.74
C GLN A 94 -2.70 -2.83 -14.96
N GLY A 95 -2.18 -3.01 -16.18
CA GLY A 95 -0.84 -2.57 -16.59
C GLY A 95 0.21 -3.67 -16.43
N ARG A 96 1.49 -3.29 -16.32
CA ARG A 96 2.60 -4.24 -16.14
C ARG A 96 3.26 -4.04 -14.79
N SER A 97 3.72 -5.14 -14.19
CA SER A 97 4.48 -5.05 -12.94
C SER A 97 5.80 -4.28 -13.09
N SER A 98 6.39 -4.26 -14.29
CA SER A 98 7.60 -3.47 -14.59
C SER A 98 7.37 -1.99 -14.35
N ASP A 99 6.23 -1.47 -14.77
CA ASP A 99 5.93 -0.04 -14.74
C ASP A 99 5.78 0.44 -13.29
N ILE A 100 5.22 -0.40 -12.42
CA ILE A 100 5.14 -0.16 -10.97
C ILE A 100 6.53 -0.16 -10.35
N LEU A 101 7.40 -1.11 -10.74
CA LEU A 101 8.75 -1.20 -10.19
C LEU A 101 9.62 0.00 -10.61
N ASP A 102 9.49 0.43 -11.86
CA ASP A 102 10.17 1.62 -12.36
C ASP A 102 9.69 2.87 -11.64
N TRP A 103 8.38 2.98 -11.39
CA TRP A 103 7.81 4.05 -10.58
C TRP A 103 8.37 4.04 -9.14
N ILE A 104 8.35 2.90 -8.44
CA ILE A 104 8.88 2.79 -7.06
C ILE A 104 10.33 3.27 -7.00
N ARG A 105 11.16 2.85 -7.96
CA ARG A 105 12.57 3.24 -8.02
C ARG A 105 12.72 4.75 -8.18
N GLN A 106 11.96 5.36 -9.08
CA GLN A 106 12.00 6.81 -9.33
C GLN A 106 11.47 7.60 -8.12
N ALA A 107 10.34 7.19 -7.56
CA ALA A 107 9.73 7.81 -6.38
C ALA A 107 10.68 7.77 -5.17
N ARG A 108 11.33 6.62 -4.93
CA ARG A 108 12.29 6.46 -3.84
C ARG A 108 13.52 7.35 -4.01
N ALA A 109 14.07 7.44 -5.22
CA ALA A 109 15.19 8.34 -5.52
C ALA A 109 14.80 9.81 -5.25
N ALA A 110 13.66 10.26 -5.78
CA ALA A 110 13.16 11.61 -5.57
C ALA A 110 12.92 11.94 -4.07
N LYS A 111 12.38 10.98 -3.31
CA LYS A 111 12.17 11.14 -1.87
C LYS A 111 13.47 11.28 -1.09
N LEU A 112 14.47 10.45 -1.41
CA LEU A 112 15.81 10.52 -0.80
C LEU A 112 16.52 11.85 -1.10
N GLU A 113 16.42 12.35 -2.32
CA GLU A 113 16.99 13.66 -2.70
C GLU A 113 16.35 14.82 -1.93
N THR A 114 15.05 14.74 -1.67
CA THR A 114 14.32 15.77 -0.91
C THR A 114 14.73 15.73 0.57
N ALA A 115 14.87 14.53 1.14
CA ALA A 115 15.32 14.32 2.53
C ALA A 115 16.77 14.76 2.78
N SER A 116 17.66 14.67 1.77
CA SER A 116 19.05 15.14 1.87
C SER A 116 19.20 16.66 1.78
N LYS A 117 18.18 17.37 1.33
CA LYS A 117 18.17 18.84 1.18
C LYS A 117 17.47 19.56 2.34
N SER A 118 16.85 18.80 3.25
CA SER A 118 16.18 19.30 4.46
C SER A 118 17.09 19.15 5.67
#